data_AF-D4IKR4-F1
#
_entry.id   AF-D4IKR4-F1
#
_cell.length_a   1.000
_cell.length_b   1.000
_cell.length_c   1.000
_cell.angle_alpha   90.00
_cell.angle_beta   90.00
_cell.angle_gamma   90.00
#
_symmetry.space_group_name_H-M   'P 1'
#
loop_
_entity.id
_entity.type
_entity.pdbx_description
1 polymer ?
#
loop_
_entity_poly.entity_id
_entity_poly.type
_entity_poly.pdbx_seq_one_letter_code
_entity_poly.pdbx_strand_id
1 'polypeptide(L)'
;MWKLLFAALIASTAMVACKDERNNYMVDDTISFLATDNQLINVALYNEECDLTVIKSGKGQTGATARLEVSEAALEAYNTANGTDYKALPANYVTFSPAIKFSEKDIRKTVKVTWDDENINSLGEGNYAVAIELSVDNNALEVPEARKVMIVSMAWSHLGMEADVAPVFSPAASRETAVYEGPVTIDNPISVMDITVDYEIDNSLITAYNDANGTDYKAAPADLVSLAATSSQLEAGKSSTAFSLQILSEKLFNGNELKAVDDNQYLVPVRIKSLSNEAIGISRSVMYVPVSFNRDVKGPWTLLEGENNCYGKDPNAPAWALGYTANKLFDGILTAGGEWISSWDNGPISFPMTFVVDMGKARVFTKFLISDYTTHQGNYREYEIYIADKYNGASTQWTLVADGKRDFKGWTGTIETYDYPVKTMIAGRYLKFIILKPENPQTGDYLNGRGKLADVQGIGF
;
A
#
# COMPACT_ATOMS: atom_id res chain seq x y z
N MET A 1 81.67 33.44 66.59
CA MET A 1 81.39 34.19 67.82
C MET A 1 80.25 35.18 67.55
N TRP A 2 79.24 35.16 68.42
CA TRP A 2 78.51 36.34 68.90
C TRP A 2 77.44 37.05 68.01
N LYS A 3 76.17 36.68 68.32
CA LYS A 3 74.99 37.52 68.69
C LYS A 3 74.25 38.45 67.70
N LEU A 4 72.93 38.19 67.68
CA LEU A 4 71.77 39.08 67.98
C LEU A 4 71.20 40.09 66.95
N LEU A 5 69.87 39.91 66.77
CA LEU A 5 68.76 40.89 66.80
C LEU A 5 68.37 41.72 65.55
N PHE A 6 67.06 41.65 65.23
CA PHE A 6 66.04 42.69 64.90
C PHE A 6 65.02 42.07 63.90
N ALA A 7 63.78 41.66 64.28
CA ALA A 7 62.59 42.48 64.56
C ALA A 7 62.45 43.67 63.57
N ALA A 8 61.39 43.90 62.81
CA ALA A 8 60.08 43.29 62.61
C ALA A 8 59.41 43.99 61.38
N LEU A 9 58.31 43.40 60.90
CA LEU A 9 57.11 44.06 60.34
C LEU A 9 56.95 44.20 58.81
N ILE A 10 55.70 43.94 58.39
CA ILE A 10 55.04 44.08 57.07
C ILE A 10 55.21 42.83 56.18
N ALA A 11 54.22 41.99 55.85
CA ALA A 11 52.79 42.20 55.71
C ALA A 11 51.99 40.97 56.14
N SER A 12 51.03 41.18 57.04
CA SER A 12 49.85 40.34 57.17
C SER A 12 48.93 40.60 55.97
N THR A 13 49.06 39.80 54.92
CA THR A 13 48.01 39.67 53.89
C THR A 13 47.46 38.26 53.93
N ALA A 14 46.17 38.20 54.23
CA ALA A 14 45.36 37.02 54.30
C ALA A 14 45.61 36.05 53.13
N MET A 15 46.18 34.88 53.41
CA MET A 15 45.84 33.69 52.64
C MET A 15 44.56 33.13 53.24
N VAL A 16 43.44 33.76 52.89
CA VAL A 16 42.21 32.98 52.74
C VAL A 16 42.56 32.02 51.61
N ALA A 17 42.87 30.77 51.94
CA ALA A 17 42.84 29.72 50.95
C ALA A 17 41.48 29.84 50.26
N CYS A 18 41.47 30.15 48.95
CA CYS A 18 40.26 30.03 48.17
C CYS A 18 39.66 28.68 48.50
N LYS A 19 38.44 28.66 49.06
CA LYS A 19 37.70 27.40 49.17
C LYS A 19 37.72 26.77 47.78
N ASP A 20 38.20 25.54 47.69
CA ASP A 20 38.16 24.78 46.45
C ASP A 20 36.70 24.43 46.16
N GLU A 21 36.00 25.37 45.53
CA GLU A 21 34.57 25.25 45.22
C GLU A 21 34.32 24.50 43.91
N ARG A 22 35.34 23.85 43.33
CA ARG A 22 35.16 23.09 42.08
C ARG A 22 34.11 21.97 42.20
N ASN A 23 33.88 21.46 43.41
CA ASN A 23 32.90 20.42 43.69
C ASN A 23 31.55 20.97 44.22
N ASN A 24 31.40 22.28 44.46
CA ASN A 24 30.24 22.84 45.21
C ASN A 24 28.88 22.71 44.49
N TYR A 25 28.87 22.28 43.23
CA TYR A 25 27.64 22.08 42.43
C TYR A 25 27.65 20.76 41.64
N MET A 26 28.57 19.85 41.98
CA MET A 26 28.64 18.54 41.32
C MET A 26 27.86 17.52 42.14
N VAL A 27 26.97 16.78 41.48
CA VAL A 27 26.23 15.67 42.11
C VAL A 27 27.14 14.46 42.30
N ASP A 28 26.87 13.68 43.35
CA ASP A 28 27.60 12.45 43.62
C ASP A 28 27.43 11.42 42.50
N ASP A 29 28.37 10.47 42.44
CA ASP A 29 28.33 9.42 41.43
C ASP A 29 27.17 8.46 41.70
N THR A 30 26.44 8.10 40.65
CA THR A 30 25.34 7.13 40.65
C THR A 30 25.58 6.10 39.54
N ILE A 31 25.03 4.90 39.70
CA ILE A 31 24.95 3.91 38.62
C ILE A 31 23.48 3.58 38.38
N SER A 32 23.07 3.57 37.11
CA SER A 32 21.70 3.22 36.70
C SER A 32 21.69 2.60 35.32
N PHE A 33 20.58 1.97 34.93
CA PHE A 33 20.32 1.73 33.52
C PHE A 33 20.10 3.05 32.77
N LEU A 34 20.46 3.07 31.49
CA LEU A 34 20.11 4.15 30.59
C LEU A 34 18.58 4.25 30.52
N ALA A 35 18.06 5.48 30.60
CA ALA A 35 16.63 5.70 30.51
C ALA A 35 16.09 5.24 29.14
N THR A 36 15.12 4.33 29.18
CA THR A 36 14.24 3.95 28.08
C THR A 36 12.80 4.22 28.48
N ASP A 37 11.88 4.23 27.51
CA ASP A 37 10.45 4.39 27.76
C ASP A 37 9.98 3.30 28.74
N ASN A 38 9.49 3.73 29.90
CA ASN A 38 9.09 2.88 31.02
C ASN A 38 10.13 1.84 31.49
N GLN A 39 11.43 2.00 31.22
CA GLN A 39 12.42 0.93 31.51
C GLN A 39 12.06 -0.43 30.87
N LEU A 40 11.45 -0.40 29.69
CA LEU A 40 11.04 -1.57 28.93
C LEU A 40 11.78 -1.63 27.59
N ILE A 41 12.22 -2.83 27.23
CA ILE A 41 12.73 -3.16 25.89
C ILE A 41 11.92 -4.35 25.39
N ASN A 42 11.24 -4.16 24.25
CA ASN A 42 10.58 -5.25 23.54
C ASN A 42 11.52 -5.81 22.48
N VAL A 43 11.72 -7.12 22.49
CA VAL A 43 12.57 -7.82 21.52
C VAL A 43 11.78 -8.92 20.83
N ALA A 44 11.99 -9.07 19.52
CA ALA A 44 11.51 -10.27 18.83
C ALA A 44 12.24 -11.48 19.41
N LEU A 45 11.51 -12.53 19.76
CA LEU A 45 12.06 -13.73 20.41
C LEU A 45 13.24 -14.32 19.63
N TYR A 46 13.21 -14.28 18.30
CA TYR A 46 14.26 -14.88 17.48
C TYR A 46 15.44 -13.94 17.18
N ASN A 47 15.54 -12.78 17.83
CA ASN A 47 16.72 -11.89 17.67
C ASN A 47 17.91 -12.30 18.53
N GLU A 48 17.80 -13.39 19.30
CA GLU A 48 18.81 -14.06 20.15
C GLU A 48 19.47 -13.20 21.25
N GLU A 49 19.59 -11.88 21.05
CA GLU A 49 20.28 -10.96 21.93
C GLU A 49 19.72 -9.53 21.93
N CYS A 50 19.98 -8.82 23.02
CA CYS A 50 19.81 -7.37 23.12
C CYS A 50 20.88 -6.74 24.02
N ASP A 51 21.06 -5.43 23.87
CA ASP A 51 22.08 -4.67 24.60
C ASP A 51 21.43 -3.78 25.67
N LEU A 52 21.81 -3.98 26.93
CA LEU A 52 21.47 -3.08 28.03
C LEU A 52 22.63 -2.11 28.29
N THR A 53 22.33 -0.82 28.35
CA THR A 53 23.35 0.18 28.71
C THR A 53 23.25 0.54 30.19
N VAL A 54 24.33 0.33 30.94
CA VAL A 54 24.49 0.79 32.32
C VAL A 54 25.37 2.04 32.30
N ILE A 55 24.90 3.12 32.91
CA ILE A 55 25.57 4.42 32.94
C ILE A 55 26.07 4.76 34.34
N LYS A 56 27.24 5.39 34.41
CA LYS A 56 27.75 6.04 35.62
C LYS A 56 27.64 7.55 35.42
N SER A 57 26.80 8.20 36.24
CA SER A 57 26.55 9.64 36.16
C SER A 57 27.05 10.33 37.42
N GLY A 58 27.52 11.58 37.32
CA GLY A 58 28.01 12.35 38.47
C GLY A 58 29.39 12.96 38.23
N LYS A 59 30.12 13.21 39.31
CA LYS A 59 31.43 13.88 39.33
C LYS A 59 32.62 13.05 38.81
N GLY A 60 32.45 11.75 38.58
CA GLY A 60 33.42 10.87 37.93
C GLY A 60 34.64 10.52 38.79
N GLN A 61 34.48 10.41 40.10
CA GLN A 61 35.60 10.25 41.06
C GLN A 61 35.63 8.87 41.72
N THR A 62 34.62 8.04 41.48
CA THR A 62 34.49 6.75 42.17
C THR A 62 34.28 5.63 41.15
N GLY A 63 35.08 4.57 41.26
CA GLY A 63 34.83 3.30 40.58
C GLY A 63 33.91 2.41 41.43
N ALA A 64 33.22 1.47 40.80
CA ALA A 64 32.33 0.55 41.49
C ALA A 64 32.16 -0.76 40.72
N THR A 65 31.68 -1.80 41.40
CA THR A 65 31.23 -3.03 40.74
C THR A 65 29.71 -3.06 40.78
N ALA A 66 29.09 -2.90 39.62
CA ALA A 66 27.66 -3.11 39.44
C ALA A 66 27.36 -4.61 39.37
N ARG A 67 26.27 -5.03 40.01
CA ARG A 67 25.74 -6.40 40.00
C ARG A 67 24.40 -6.40 39.29
N LEU A 68 24.20 -7.37 38.43
CA LEU A 68 22.95 -7.59 37.72
C LEU A 68 22.38 -8.96 38.11
N GLU A 69 21.10 -8.99 38.46
CA GLU A 69 20.40 -10.22 38.83
C GLU A 69 18.97 -10.20 38.25
N VAL A 70 18.45 -11.39 37.93
CA VAL A 70 17.04 -11.53 37.56
C VAL A 70 16.19 -11.40 38.83
N SER A 71 15.12 -10.60 38.78
CA SER A 71 14.28 -10.30 39.93
C SER A 71 12.80 -10.43 39.61
N GLU A 72 12.18 -11.56 39.96
CA GLU A 72 10.73 -11.78 39.80
C GLU A 72 9.91 -10.76 40.60
N ALA A 73 10.37 -10.39 41.79
CA ALA A 73 9.73 -9.37 42.62
C ALA A 73 9.73 -7.99 41.95
N ALA A 74 10.81 -7.62 41.27
CA ALA A 74 10.86 -6.39 40.48
C ALA A 74 9.88 -6.42 39.29
N LEU A 75 9.72 -7.58 38.64
CA LEU A 75 8.73 -7.75 37.58
C LEU A 75 7.29 -7.60 38.10
N GLU A 76 6.97 -8.18 39.27
CA GLU A 76 5.66 -8.03 39.90
C GLU A 76 5.36 -6.56 40.29
N ALA A 77 6.36 -5.87 40.84
CA ALA A 77 6.26 -4.45 41.14
C ALA A 77 6.04 -3.62 39.86
N TYR A 78 6.77 -3.94 38.79
CA TYR A 78 6.61 -3.31 37.48
C TYR A 78 5.21 -3.51 36.92
N ASN A 79 4.70 -4.75 36.93
CA ASN A 79 3.35 -5.08 36.49
C ASN A 79 2.28 -4.30 37.25
N THR A 80 2.41 -4.22 38.58
CA THR A 80 1.49 -3.47 39.45
C THR A 80 1.52 -1.98 39.13
N ALA A 81 2.71 -1.40 38.94
CA ALA A 81 2.89 0.03 38.69
C ALA A 81 2.39 0.47 37.30
N ASN A 82 2.50 -0.42 36.29
CA ASN A 82 2.21 -0.08 34.89
C ASN A 82 0.91 -0.71 34.36
N GLY A 83 0.22 -1.53 35.16
CA GLY A 83 -1.00 -2.22 34.73
C GLY A 83 -0.74 -3.29 33.66
N THR A 84 0.45 -3.90 33.67
CA THR A 84 0.84 -4.98 32.74
C THR A 84 0.71 -6.35 33.41
N ASP A 85 0.75 -7.42 32.61
CA ASP A 85 0.52 -8.80 33.03
C ASP A 85 1.66 -9.76 32.61
N TYR A 86 2.90 -9.25 32.55
CA TYR A 86 4.04 -10.05 32.13
C TYR A 86 4.27 -11.25 33.06
N LYS A 87 4.45 -12.43 32.45
CA LYS A 87 4.86 -13.67 33.10
C LYS A 87 6.39 -13.71 33.18
N ALA A 88 6.92 -14.04 34.34
CA ALA A 88 8.36 -14.17 34.54
C ALA A 88 8.93 -15.29 33.66
N LEU A 89 10.00 -14.98 32.94
CA LEU A 89 10.86 -16.01 32.34
C LEU A 89 11.72 -16.67 33.42
N PRO A 90 11.90 -18.00 33.36
CA PRO A 90 12.89 -18.68 34.19
C PRO A 90 14.27 -18.05 34.02
N ALA A 91 14.95 -17.73 35.13
CA ALA A 91 16.25 -17.05 35.10
C ALA A 91 17.31 -17.82 34.29
N ASN A 92 17.22 -19.15 34.23
CA ASN A 92 18.12 -20.00 33.45
C ASN A 92 17.88 -19.94 31.93
N TYR A 93 16.84 -19.26 31.45
CA TYR A 93 16.60 -19.04 30.02
C TYR A 93 17.26 -17.75 29.51
N VAL A 94 17.87 -16.96 30.39
CA VAL A 94 18.50 -15.68 30.05
C VAL A 94 19.95 -15.70 30.55
N THR A 95 20.87 -15.23 29.71
CA THR A 95 22.31 -15.18 30.01
C THR A 95 22.84 -13.76 29.84
N PHE A 96 23.58 -13.27 30.84
CA PHE A 96 24.30 -12.00 30.79
C PHE A 96 25.46 -12.02 31.79
N SER A 97 26.35 -11.02 31.70
CA SER A 97 27.44 -10.86 32.67
C SER A 97 26.90 -10.31 34.01
N PRO A 98 26.96 -11.05 35.13
CA PRO A 98 26.32 -10.66 36.39
C PRO A 98 27.09 -9.58 37.16
N ALA A 99 28.32 -9.26 36.74
CA ALA A 99 29.15 -8.26 37.38
C ALA A 99 29.86 -7.38 36.34
N ILE A 100 29.76 -6.06 36.52
CA ILE A 100 30.34 -5.07 35.64
C ILE A 100 31.20 -4.12 36.48
N LYS A 101 32.51 -4.13 36.23
CA LYS A 101 33.44 -3.26 36.95
C LYS A 101 33.57 -1.92 36.24
N PHE A 102 33.21 -0.81 36.90
CA PHE A 102 33.44 0.56 36.46
C PHE A 102 34.72 1.12 37.08
N SER A 103 35.60 1.65 36.24
CA SER A 103 36.67 2.55 36.67
C SER A 103 36.12 3.93 37.03
N GLU A 104 36.92 4.76 37.68
CA GLU A 104 36.56 6.16 37.98
C GLU A 104 36.14 6.94 36.73
N LYS A 105 36.81 6.64 35.59
CA LYS A 105 36.63 7.35 34.31
C LYS A 105 35.57 6.72 33.41
N ASP A 106 35.07 5.53 33.74
CA ASP A 106 34.08 4.85 32.92
C ASP A 106 32.74 5.59 33.04
N ILE A 107 32.13 5.97 31.92
CA ILE A 107 30.84 6.68 31.89
C ILE A 107 29.67 5.77 31.52
N ARG A 108 29.92 4.67 30.81
CA ARG A 108 28.91 3.68 30.42
C ARG A 108 29.55 2.34 30.12
N LYS A 109 28.77 1.27 30.26
CA LYS A 109 29.10 -0.09 29.80
C LYS A 109 27.86 -0.74 29.22
N THR A 110 28.06 -1.54 28.17
CA THR A 110 27.01 -2.33 27.56
C THR A 110 27.06 -3.75 28.10
N VAL A 111 25.91 -4.29 28.43
CA VAL A 111 25.71 -5.69 28.82
C VAL A 111 24.86 -6.34 27.75
N LYS A 112 25.44 -7.34 27.09
CA LYS A 112 24.73 -8.21 26.19
C LYS A 112 23.90 -9.20 26.99
N VAL A 113 22.61 -9.22 26.72
CA VAL A 113 21.63 -10.18 27.26
C VAL A 113 21.23 -11.08 26.11
N THR A 114 21.43 -12.39 26.28
CA THR A 114 21.00 -13.41 25.33
C THR A 114 19.98 -14.32 25.99
N TRP A 115 19.22 -15.09 25.21
CA TRP A 115 18.22 -16.01 25.73
C TRP A 115 18.14 -17.30 24.93
N ASP A 116 17.48 -18.31 25.51
CA ASP A 116 17.23 -19.61 24.91
C ASP A 116 15.85 -19.60 24.23
N ASP A 117 15.85 -19.35 22.92
CA ASP A 117 14.63 -19.20 22.11
C ASP A 117 13.83 -20.50 22.02
N GLU A 118 14.48 -21.67 21.90
CA GLU A 118 13.83 -22.98 21.90
C GLU A 118 13.04 -23.22 23.20
N ASN A 119 13.68 -23.01 24.36
CA ASN A 119 13.03 -23.21 25.65
C ASN A 119 11.92 -22.19 25.89
N ILE A 120 12.11 -20.92 25.54
CA ILE A 120 11.06 -19.89 25.67
C ILE A 120 9.89 -20.20 24.74
N ASN A 121 10.15 -20.58 23.49
CA ASN A 121 9.10 -20.94 22.53
C ASN A 121 8.29 -22.16 23.00
N SER A 122 8.93 -23.11 23.70
CA SER A 122 8.25 -24.29 24.26
C SER A 122 7.23 -23.97 25.37
N LEU A 123 7.30 -22.78 25.97
CA LEU A 123 6.30 -22.30 26.95
C LEU A 123 4.95 -21.98 26.29
N GLY A 124 4.93 -21.85 24.96
CA GLY A 124 3.81 -21.33 24.20
C GLY A 124 3.79 -19.80 24.19
N GLU A 125 3.09 -19.24 23.22
CA GLU A 125 2.99 -17.79 23.05
C GLU A 125 2.37 -17.12 24.30
N GLY A 126 2.95 -16.00 24.70
CA GLY A 126 2.40 -15.18 25.79
C GLY A 126 3.24 -13.96 26.12
N ASN A 127 2.76 -13.17 27.08
CA ASN A 127 3.44 -11.97 27.53
C ASN A 127 4.57 -12.33 28.50
N TYR A 128 5.70 -12.82 27.99
CA TYR A 128 6.85 -13.19 28.83
C TYR A 128 7.88 -12.07 28.92
N ALA A 129 8.45 -11.88 30.11
CA ALA A 129 9.51 -10.92 30.32
C ALA A 129 10.48 -11.34 31.43
N VAL A 130 11.67 -10.76 31.41
CA VAL A 130 12.65 -10.82 32.49
C VAL A 130 12.89 -9.42 33.03
N ALA A 131 12.86 -9.27 34.35
CA ALA A 131 13.30 -8.05 35.02
C ALA A 131 14.74 -8.24 35.49
N ILE A 132 15.64 -7.38 35.03
CA ILE A 132 17.04 -7.36 35.44
C ILE A 132 17.23 -6.19 36.39
N GLU A 133 17.57 -6.50 37.63
CA GLU A 133 17.75 -5.53 38.71
C GLU A 133 19.24 -5.23 38.93
N LEU A 134 19.53 -3.94 39.07
CA LEU A 134 20.86 -3.41 39.30
C LEU A 134 21.10 -3.15 40.79
N SER A 135 22.24 -3.62 41.28
CA SER A 135 22.80 -3.23 42.58
C SER A 135 24.29 -2.92 42.48
N VAL A 136 24.89 -2.41 43.55
CA VAL A 136 26.31 -2.04 43.60
C VAL A 136 26.96 -2.63 44.85
N ASP A 137 28.12 -3.27 44.67
CA ASP A 137 28.88 -3.86 45.77
C ASP A 137 29.17 -2.81 46.86
N ASN A 138 28.95 -3.19 48.12
CA ASN A 138 29.19 -2.37 49.32
C ASN A 138 28.47 -1.01 49.33
N ASN A 139 27.40 -0.85 48.53
CA ASN A 139 26.73 0.44 48.33
C ASN A 139 27.73 1.55 47.93
N ALA A 140 28.74 1.19 47.12
CA ALA A 140 29.81 2.11 46.74
C ALA A 140 29.30 3.33 45.96
N LEU A 141 28.17 3.19 45.25
CA LEU A 141 27.47 4.24 44.52
C LEU A 141 25.96 4.07 44.72
N GLU A 142 25.23 5.19 44.67
CA GLU A 142 23.77 5.18 44.70
C GLU A 142 23.20 4.59 43.41
N VAL A 143 22.11 3.82 43.54
CA VAL A 143 21.30 3.33 42.42
C VAL A 143 19.92 3.97 42.49
N PRO A 144 19.61 4.94 41.61
CA PRO A 144 18.30 5.59 41.60
C PRO A 144 17.17 4.60 41.32
N GLU A 145 16.18 4.54 42.21
CA GLU A 145 15.05 3.57 42.13
C GLU A 145 14.34 3.56 40.77
N ALA A 146 14.10 4.74 40.19
CA ALA A 146 13.42 4.87 38.90
C ALA A 146 14.18 4.27 37.70
N ARG A 147 15.46 3.93 37.85
CA ARG A 147 16.32 3.37 36.79
C ARG A 147 17.16 2.18 37.28
N LYS A 148 16.66 1.52 38.33
CA LYS A 148 17.28 0.38 38.97
C LYS A 148 16.97 -0.95 38.25
N VAL A 149 15.83 -1.00 37.57
CA VAL A 149 15.31 -2.22 36.93
C VAL A 149 15.12 -1.96 35.44
N MET A 150 15.50 -2.93 34.62
CA MET A 150 15.18 -2.96 33.20
C MET A 150 14.34 -4.20 32.90
N ILE A 151 13.23 -4.03 32.19
CA ILE A 151 12.37 -5.12 31.72
C ILE A 151 12.72 -5.44 30.28
N VAL A 152 12.98 -6.71 29.99
CA VAL A 152 13.15 -7.22 28.62
C VAL A 152 12.00 -8.18 28.34
N SER A 153 11.09 -7.80 27.44
CA SER A 153 9.92 -8.60 27.05
C SER A 153 10.16 -9.31 25.72
N MET A 154 9.68 -10.55 25.63
CA MET A 154 9.76 -11.37 24.42
C MET A 154 8.49 -11.23 23.61
N ALA A 155 8.64 -10.91 22.33
CA ALA A 155 7.55 -10.81 21.37
C ALA A 155 7.68 -11.92 20.33
N TRP A 156 6.63 -12.73 20.18
CA TRP A 156 6.54 -13.71 19.11
C TRP A 156 6.29 -12.99 17.78
N SER A 157 6.93 -13.47 16.73
CA SER A 157 6.76 -12.90 15.39
C SER A 157 5.64 -13.63 14.64
N HIS A 158 4.77 -12.85 14.02
CA HIS A 158 3.72 -13.34 13.14
C HIS A 158 3.88 -12.78 11.75
N LEU A 159 3.88 -13.68 10.77
CA LEU A 159 3.92 -13.33 9.37
C LEU A 159 2.56 -13.58 8.74
N GLY A 160 2.09 -12.67 7.89
CA GLY A 160 0.83 -12.85 7.20
C GLY A 160 0.69 -12.00 5.96
N MET A 161 -0.27 -12.38 5.13
CA MET A 161 -0.75 -11.51 4.05
C MET A 161 -1.26 -10.19 4.65
N GLU A 162 -0.96 -9.05 4.03
CA GLU A 162 -1.35 -7.74 4.58
C GLU A 162 -2.88 -7.55 4.63
N ALA A 163 -3.60 -8.14 3.68
CA ALA A 163 -5.05 -8.04 3.55
C ALA A 163 -5.69 -9.39 3.21
N ASP A 164 -6.97 -9.55 3.59
CA ASP A 164 -7.78 -10.72 3.21
C ASP A 164 -8.10 -10.70 1.71
N VAL A 165 -8.45 -9.54 1.17
CA VAL A 165 -8.85 -9.36 -0.24
C VAL A 165 -8.02 -8.26 -0.87
N ALA A 166 -7.39 -8.56 -1.99
CA ALA A 166 -6.64 -7.57 -2.77
C ALA A 166 -7.59 -6.61 -3.51
N PRO A 167 -7.12 -5.41 -3.90
CA PRO A 167 -7.82 -4.61 -4.89
C PRO A 167 -8.09 -5.41 -6.17
N VAL A 168 -9.19 -5.09 -6.86
CA VAL A 168 -9.53 -5.72 -8.14
C VAL A 168 -8.38 -5.56 -9.13
N PHE A 169 -7.84 -6.70 -9.55
CA PHE A 169 -6.74 -6.79 -10.48
C PHE A 169 -7.29 -7.01 -11.89
N SER A 170 -6.69 -6.37 -12.89
CA SER A 170 -7.17 -6.44 -14.27
C SER A 170 -6.01 -6.71 -15.22
N PRO A 171 -6.24 -7.49 -16.29
CA PRO A 171 -5.24 -7.72 -17.32
C PRO A 171 -4.93 -6.44 -18.09
N ALA A 172 -3.80 -6.47 -18.79
CA ALA A 172 -3.42 -5.40 -19.71
C ALA A 172 -3.94 -5.69 -21.13
N ALA A 173 -4.65 -4.75 -21.73
CA ALA A 173 -5.03 -4.81 -23.15
C ALA A 173 -3.81 -4.74 -24.10
N SER A 174 -2.64 -4.26 -23.62
CA SER A 174 -1.36 -4.35 -24.33
C SER A 174 -0.85 -5.78 -24.49
N ARG A 175 -1.52 -6.76 -23.85
CA ARG A 175 -1.15 -8.19 -23.80
C ARG A 175 0.12 -8.49 -23.03
N GLU A 176 0.73 -7.48 -22.43
CA GLU A 176 1.83 -7.66 -21.51
C GLU A 176 1.34 -8.38 -20.24
N THR A 177 2.24 -9.13 -19.63
CA THR A 177 1.99 -9.75 -18.33
C THR A 177 1.73 -8.65 -17.31
N ALA A 178 0.54 -8.65 -16.72
CA ALA A 178 0.26 -7.80 -15.58
C ALA A 178 0.77 -8.51 -14.32
N VAL A 179 1.43 -7.78 -13.42
CA VAL A 179 1.93 -8.31 -12.15
C VAL A 179 1.24 -7.58 -11.00
N TYR A 180 0.71 -8.35 -10.06
CA TYR A 180 0.25 -7.89 -8.76
C TYR A 180 1.24 -8.35 -7.70
N GLU A 181 1.84 -7.39 -7.01
CA GLU A 181 2.67 -7.65 -5.83
C GLU A 181 1.77 -7.66 -4.59
N GLY A 182 1.52 -8.84 -4.06
CA GLY A 182 0.72 -9.05 -2.85
C GLY A 182 1.60 -8.93 -1.60
N PRO A 183 1.41 -7.90 -0.76
CA PRO A 183 2.30 -7.66 0.37
C PRO A 183 2.12 -8.71 1.47
N VAL A 184 3.26 -9.09 2.05
CA VAL A 184 3.38 -10.03 3.17
C VAL A 184 4.21 -9.35 4.24
N THR A 185 3.69 -9.25 5.45
CA THR A 185 4.27 -8.45 6.54
C THR A 185 4.54 -9.28 7.78
N ILE A 186 5.54 -8.87 8.55
CA ILE A 186 5.84 -9.39 9.89
C ILE A 186 5.72 -8.28 10.93
N ASP A 187 5.12 -8.56 12.08
CA ASP A 187 4.89 -7.59 13.16
C ASP A 187 6.16 -7.25 13.96
N ASN A 188 6.94 -8.28 14.33
CA ASN A 188 8.16 -8.22 15.12
C ASN A 188 9.33 -8.71 14.24
N PRO A 189 10.00 -7.82 13.48
CA PRO A 189 11.05 -8.20 12.54
C PRO A 189 12.22 -8.92 13.19
N ILE A 190 12.71 -9.95 12.51
CA ILE A 190 13.83 -10.77 12.96
C ILE A 190 15.10 -10.33 12.23
N SER A 191 16.09 -9.80 12.94
CA SER A 191 17.30 -9.17 12.39
C SER A 191 18.46 -10.12 12.13
N VAL A 192 18.36 -11.37 12.56
CA VAL A 192 19.48 -12.34 12.53
C VAL A 192 19.35 -13.40 11.42
N MET A 193 18.17 -13.51 10.78
CA MET A 193 17.93 -14.49 9.73
C MET A 193 16.99 -13.97 8.65
N ASP A 194 17.19 -14.45 7.43
CA ASP A 194 16.19 -14.33 6.37
C ASP A 194 15.08 -15.38 6.58
N ILE A 195 13.86 -15.05 6.17
CA ILE A 195 12.71 -15.96 6.21
C ILE A 195 12.26 -16.22 4.77
N THR A 196 12.30 -17.48 4.34
CA THR A 196 11.68 -17.89 3.08
C THR A 196 10.20 -18.17 3.32
N VAL A 197 9.36 -17.57 2.49
CA VAL A 197 7.90 -17.75 2.50
C VAL A 197 7.51 -18.47 1.22
N ASP A 198 6.93 -19.66 1.33
CA ASP A 198 6.45 -20.41 0.17
C ASP A 198 4.96 -20.13 -0.07
N TYR A 199 4.58 -20.04 -1.35
CA TYR A 199 3.23 -19.71 -1.79
C TYR A 199 2.67 -20.76 -2.74
N GLU A 200 1.34 -20.88 -2.75
CA GLU A 200 0.62 -21.61 -3.79
C GLU A 200 -0.73 -20.95 -4.11
N ILE A 201 -1.26 -21.24 -5.30
CA ILE A 201 -2.63 -20.88 -5.67
C ILE A 201 -3.55 -22.02 -5.23
N ASP A 202 -4.52 -21.73 -4.37
CA ASP A 202 -5.42 -22.73 -3.79
C ASP A 202 -6.88 -22.46 -4.17
N ASN A 203 -7.27 -22.95 -5.35
CA ASN A 203 -8.63 -22.77 -5.88
C ASN A 203 -9.71 -23.52 -5.06
N SER A 204 -9.34 -24.39 -4.12
CA SER A 204 -10.33 -25.08 -3.26
C SER A 204 -11.05 -24.11 -2.32
N LEU A 205 -10.44 -22.95 -2.04
CA LEU A 205 -10.97 -21.92 -1.13
C LEU A 205 -12.10 -21.08 -1.73
N ILE A 206 -12.30 -21.11 -3.05
CA ILE A 206 -13.23 -20.23 -3.76
C ILE A 206 -14.69 -20.51 -3.34
N THR A 207 -15.07 -21.77 -3.15
CA THR A 207 -16.45 -22.12 -2.77
C THR A 207 -16.81 -21.54 -1.40
N ALA A 208 -15.94 -21.75 -0.40
CA ALA A 208 -16.16 -21.22 0.94
C ALA A 208 -16.16 -19.68 0.96
N TYR A 209 -15.29 -19.05 0.16
CA TYR A 209 -15.29 -17.60 0.01
C TYR A 209 -16.62 -17.09 -0.57
N ASN A 210 -17.10 -17.70 -1.65
CA ASN A 210 -18.36 -17.33 -2.28
C ASN A 210 -19.56 -17.49 -1.33
N ASP A 211 -19.64 -18.60 -0.61
CA ASP A 211 -20.71 -18.86 0.37
C ASP A 211 -20.70 -17.83 1.51
N ALA A 212 -19.51 -17.46 2.00
CA ALA A 212 -19.37 -16.49 3.08
C ALA A 212 -19.68 -15.04 2.67
N ASN A 213 -19.43 -14.68 1.40
CA ASN A 213 -19.52 -13.31 0.90
C ASN A 213 -20.71 -13.04 -0.02
N GLY A 214 -21.49 -14.06 -0.38
CA GLY A 214 -22.62 -13.93 -1.31
C GLY A 214 -22.18 -13.59 -2.74
N THR A 215 -21.02 -14.10 -3.16
CA THR A 215 -20.43 -13.87 -4.49
C THR A 215 -20.48 -15.13 -5.36
N ASP A 216 -20.18 -15.01 -6.65
CA ASP A 216 -20.23 -16.11 -7.62
C ASP A 216 -18.93 -16.27 -8.43
N TYR A 217 -17.79 -15.91 -7.82
CA TYR A 217 -16.49 -15.95 -8.49
C TYR A 217 -16.16 -17.34 -9.02
N LYS A 218 -15.54 -17.38 -10.21
CA LYS A 218 -14.99 -18.60 -10.80
C LYS A 218 -13.47 -18.69 -10.57
N ALA A 219 -12.93 -19.91 -10.62
CA ALA A 219 -11.48 -20.09 -10.72
C ALA A 219 -10.99 -19.53 -12.06
N ALA A 220 -9.86 -18.80 -12.04
CA ALA A 220 -9.19 -18.41 -13.26
C ALA A 220 -8.71 -19.65 -14.04
N PRO A 221 -8.72 -19.63 -15.40
CA PRO A 221 -8.09 -20.67 -16.20
C PRO A 221 -6.63 -20.90 -15.79
N ALA A 222 -6.19 -22.15 -15.77
CA ALA A 222 -4.87 -22.53 -15.24
C ALA A 222 -3.69 -21.93 -16.03
N ASP A 223 -3.89 -21.61 -17.30
CA ASP A 223 -2.90 -20.94 -18.14
C ASP A 223 -2.99 -19.41 -18.08
N LEU A 224 -4.03 -18.83 -17.46
CA LEU A 224 -4.21 -17.38 -17.37
C LEU A 224 -3.38 -16.76 -16.23
N VAL A 225 -3.20 -17.48 -15.12
CA VAL A 225 -2.55 -16.95 -13.93
C VAL A 225 -1.44 -17.86 -13.43
N SER A 226 -0.36 -17.25 -12.94
CA SER A 226 0.77 -17.96 -12.34
C SER A 226 1.44 -17.12 -11.27
N LEU A 227 2.11 -17.75 -10.31
CA LEU A 227 3.06 -17.04 -9.46
C LEU A 227 4.38 -16.87 -10.23
N ALA A 228 4.99 -15.68 -10.20
CA ALA A 228 6.29 -15.45 -10.83
C ALA A 228 7.39 -16.31 -10.18
N ALA A 229 7.27 -16.51 -8.87
CA ALA A 229 8.03 -17.45 -8.07
C ALA A 229 7.10 -18.06 -7.02
N THR A 230 7.32 -19.33 -6.66
CA THR A 230 6.56 -20.02 -5.61
C THR A 230 7.08 -19.71 -4.21
N SER A 231 8.04 -18.81 -4.08
CA SER A 231 8.55 -18.34 -2.80
C SER A 231 9.11 -16.92 -2.90
N SER A 232 9.19 -16.24 -1.76
CA SER A 232 9.91 -14.99 -1.61
C SER A 232 10.78 -15.02 -0.35
N GLN A 233 11.80 -14.15 -0.33
CA GLN A 233 12.64 -13.92 0.84
C GLN A 233 12.19 -12.65 1.55
N LEU A 234 12.01 -12.76 2.86
CA LEU A 234 11.99 -11.62 3.78
C LEU A 234 13.39 -11.51 4.38
N GLU A 235 14.15 -10.51 3.93
CA GLU A 235 15.52 -10.31 4.40
C GLU A 235 15.57 -9.97 5.89
N ALA A 236 16.65 -10.39 6.56
CA ALA A 236 16.90 -10.09 7.96
C ALA A 236 16.70 -8.61 8.30
N GLY A 237 15.87 -8.35 9.31
CA GLY A 237 15.55 -7.02 9.83
C GLY A 237 14.52 -6.25 9.00
N LYS A 238 14.02 -6.80 7.89
CA LYS A 238 12.91 -6.21 7.13
C LYS A 238 11.56 -6.61 7.73
N SER A 239 10.57 -5.77 7.51
CA SER A 239 9.20 -5.97 7.99
C SER A 239 8.24 -6.48 6.91
N SER A 240 8.69 -6.59 5.65
CA SER A 240 7.82 -6.96 4.54
C SER A 240 8.56 -7.58 3.35
N THR A 241 7.87 -8.49 2.67
CA THR A 241 8.19 -9.06 1.36
C THR A 241 6.89 -9.09 0.52
N ALA A 242 6.91 -9.70 -0.65
CA ALA A 242 5.69 -9.88 -1.46
C ALA A 242 5.74 -11.19 -2.26
N PHE A 243 4.56 -11.74 -2.54
CA PHE A 243 4.41 -12.68 -3.65
C PHE A 243 4.04 -11.91 -4.92
N SER A 244 4.47 -12.42 -6.08
CA SER A 244 4.14 -11.80 -7.37
C SER A 244 3.17 -12.69 -8.15
N LEU A 245 1.90 -12.29 -8.22
CA LEU A 245 0.89 -12.95 -9.04
C LEU A 245 0.89 -12.33 -10.44
N GLN A 246 1.01 -13.17 -11.46
CA GLN A 246 1.02 -12.78 -12.86
C GLN A 246 -0.30 -13.13 -13.53
N ILE A 247 -0.88 -12.19 -14.26
CA ILE A 247 -1.88 -12.47 -15.30
C ILE A 247 -1.17 -12.47 -16.64
N LEU A 248 -1.14 -13.62 -17.29
CA LEU A 248 -0.55 -13.84 -18.61
C LEU A 248 -1.54 -13.35 -19.67
N SER A 249 -1.67 -12.03 -19.81
CA SER A 249 -2.71 -11.38 -20.63
C SER A 249 -2.73 -11.90 -22.07
N GLU A 250 -1.58 -12.24 -22.66
CA GLU A 250 -1.49 -12.89 -23.98
C GLU A 250 -2.37 -14.15 -24.14
N LYS A 251 -2.60 -14.90 -23.07
CA LYS A 251 -3.41 -16.13 -23.08
C LYS A 251 -4.90 -15.83 -23.22
N LEU A 252 -5.31 -14.59 -22.98
CA LEU A 252 -6.67 -14.12 -23.25
C LEU A 252 -6.93 -13.87 -24.73
N PHE A 253 -5.91 -13.82 -25.58
CA PHE A 253 -6.08 -13.40 -26.98
C PHE A 253 -5.80 -14.52 -27.98
N ASN A 254 -6.50 -14.50 -29.11
CA ASN A 254 -6.13 -15.19 -30.34
C ASN A 254 -5.85 -14.13 -31.42
N GLY A 255 -4.57 -13.81 -31.63
CA GLY A 255 -4.21 -12.61 -32.38
C GLY A 255 -4.65 -11.35 -31.63
N ASN A 256 -5.51 -10.53 -32.24
CA ASN A 256 -6.05 -9.31 -31.62
C ASN A 256 -7.40 -9.49 -30.93
N GLU A 257 -8.06 -10.63 -31.18
CA GLU A 257 -9.38 -10.93 -30.64
C GLU A 257 -9.25 -11.54 -29.25
N LEU A 258 -10.07 -11.06 -28.32
CA LEU A 258 -10.21 -11.65 -27.00
C LEU A 258 -10.91 -13.01 -27.17
N LYS A 259 -10.30 -14.09 -26.67
CA LYS A 259 -10.99 -15.37 -26.47
C LYS A 259 -12.23 -15.10 -25.63
N ALA A 260 -13.30 -15.86 -25.81
CA ALA A 260 -14.50 -15.71 -24.99
C ALA A 260 -14.12 -15.74 -23.49
N VAL A 261 -14.17 -14.57 -22.87
CA VAL A 261 -14.12 -14.42 -21.42
C VAL A 261 -15.59 -14.26 -21.06
N ASP A 262 -16.13 -15.20 -20.30
CA ASP A 262 -17.46 -15.00 -19.74
C ASP A 262 -17.48 -13.65 -18.98
N ASP A 263 -18.65 -13.05 -18.77
CA ASP A 263 -18.82 -11.90 -17.85
C ASP A 263 -18.42 -12.20 -16.39
N ASN A 264 -17.94 -13.41 -16.12
CA ASN A 264 -17.59 -13.90 -14.80
C ASN A 264 -16.31 -13.26 -14.30
N GLN A 265 -16.39 -12.76 -13.08
CA GLN A 265 -15.23 -12.32 -12.33
C GLN A 265 -14.50 -13.57 -11.81
N TYR A 266 -13.17 -13.57 -11.89
CA TYR A 266 -12.36 -14.65 -11.34
C TYR A 266 -11.87 -14.30 -9.93
N LEU A 267 -11.59 -15.32 -9.13
CA LEU A 267 -10.90 -15.19 -7.86
C LEU A 267 -9.68 -16.09 -7.86
N VAL A 268 -8.54 -15.54 -7.44
CA VAL A 268 -7.28 -16.27 -7.30
C VAL A 268 -6.85 -16.23 -5.84
N PRO A 269 -7.12 -17.27 -5.05
CA PRO A 269 -6.63 -17.37 -3.68
C PRO A 269 -5.15 -17.74 -3.69
N VAL A 270 -4.29 -16.85 -3.17
CA VAL A 270 -2.88 -17.13 -2.94
C VAL A 270 -2.68 -17.43 -1.46
N ARG A 271 -2.11 -18.60 -1.15
CA ARG A 271 -1.94 -19.12 0.20
C ARG A 271 -0.46 -19.21 0.56
N ILE A 272 -0.10 -18.79 1.76
CA ILE A 272 1.17 -19.13 2.41
C ILE A 272 1.13 -20.63 2.71
N LYS A 273 2.03 -21.36 2.08
CA LYS A 273 2.15 -22.81 2.20
C LYS A 273 2.99 -23.21 3.41
N SER A 274 4.14 -22.55 3.57
CA SER A 274 5.14 -22.83 4.59
C SER A 274 6.05 -21.63 4.81
N LEU A 275 6.72 -21.63 5.95
CA LEU A 275 7.82 -20.73 6.28
C LEU A 275 9.08 -21.57 6.51
N SER A 276 10.26 -21.02 6.22
CA SER A 276 11.54 -21.68 6.56
C SER A 276 11.76 -21.88 8.06
N ASN A 277 11.01 -21.15 8.89
CA ASN A 277 10.98 -21.31 10.35
C ASN A 277 9.53 -21.48 10.82
N GLU A 278 9.17 -22.70 11.22
CA GLU A 278 7.81 -23.06 11.67
C GLU A 278 7.44 -22.45 13.04
N ALA A 279 8.41 -21.91 13.77
CA ALA A 279 8.17 -21.25 15.06
C ALA A 279 7.54 -19.86 14.88
N ILE A 280 7.65 -19.26 13.68
CA ILE A 280 6.96 -18.02 13.33
C ILE A 280 5.48 -18.33 13.09
N GLY A 281 4.60 -17.63 13.80
CA GLY A 281 3.16 -17.80 13.64
C GLY A 281 2.67 -17.24 12.30
N ILE A 282 1.62 -17.84 11.73
CA ILE A 282 0.94 -17.29 10.55
C ILE A 282 -0.35 -16.61 10.99
N SER A 283 -0.38 -15.28 10.94
CA SER A 283 -1.56 -14.49 11.34
C SER A 283 -2.65 -14.47 10.27
N ARG A 284 -2.25 -14.42 8.99
CA ARG A 284 -3.14 -14.50 7.83
C ARG A 284 -2.48 -15.31 6.72
N SER A 285 -3.04 -16.49 6.45
CA SER A 285 -2.46 -17.44 5.51
C SER A 285 -2.92 -17.26 4.06
N VAL A 286 -3.98 -16.51 3.78
CA VAL A 286 -4.56 -16.41 2.43
C VAL A 286 -4.84 -14.95 2.06
N MET A 287 -4.54 -14.59 0.81
CA MET A 287 -5.02 -13.38 0.16
C MET A 287 -5.86 -13.79 -1.06
N TYR A 288 -7.09 -13.30 -1.13
CA TYR A 288 -7.98 -13.50 -2.26
C TYR A 288 -7.80 -12.37 -3.27
N VAL A 289 -7.34 -12.68 -4.48
CA VAL A 289 -7.13 -11.68 -5.54
C VAL A 289 -8.28 -11.73 -6.56
N PRO A 290 -9.24 -10.78 -6.53
CA PRO A 290 -10.29 -10.72 -7.52
C PRO A 290 -9.74 -10.20 -8.84
N VAL A 291 -10.02 -10.92 -9.94
CA VAL A 291 -9.62 -10.56 -11.30
C VAL A 291 -10.87 -10.22 -12.12
N SER A 292 -10.91 -8.99 -12.65
CA SER A 292 -12.04 -8.50 -13.44
C SER A 292 -11.61 -7.84 -14.74
N PHE A 293 -12.43 -8.04 -15.77
CA PHE A 293 -12.33 -7.45 -17.11
C PHE A 293 -13.32 -6.30 -17.32
N ASN A 294 -14.12 -5.99 -16.30
CA ASN A 294 -15.26 -5.08 -16.40
C ASN A 294 -14.98 -3.81 -15.59
N ARG A 295 -14.12 -2.92 -16.11
CA ARG A 295 -13.83 -1.60 -15.55
C ARG A 295 -14.28 -0.49 -16.47
N ASP A 296 -14.48 0.70 -15.92
CA ASP A 296 -14.78 1.89 -16.72
C ASP A 296 -13.64 2.21 -17.70
N VAL A 297 -13.97 2.29 -18.98
CA VAL A 297 -13.10 2.75 -20.07
C VAL A 297 -13.69 4.03 -20.63
N LYS A 298 -13.14 5.17 -20.19
CA LYS A 298 -13.61 6.50 -20.58
C LYS A 298 -12.46 7.46 -20.88
N GLY A 299 -12.82 8.61 -21.43
CA GLY A 299 -11.94 9.72 -21.76
C GLY A 299 -11.31 10.44 -20.55
N PRO A 300 -10.60 11.55 -20.80
CA PRO A 300 -10.52 12.24 -22.09
C PRO A 300 -9.64 11.52 -23.11
N TRP A 301 -10.15 11.37 -24.33
CA TRP A 301 -9.39 10.87 -25.48
C TRP A 301 -9.06 11.99 -26.45
N THR A 302 -7.96 11.82 -27.20
CA THR A 302 -7.50 12.83 -28.15
C THR A 302 -8.25 12.67 -29.46
N LEU A 303 -8.99 13.70 -29.87
CA LEU A 303 -9.67 13.73 -31.17
C LEU A 303 -8.65 13.86 -32.31
N LEU A 304 -8.75 12.97 -33.30
CA LEU A 304 -7.91 12.93 -34.50
C LEU A 304 -8.68 13.34 -35.76
N GLU A 305 -9.96 12.96 -35.87
CA GLU A 305 -10.84 13.30 -36.99
C GLU A 305 -12.24 13.68 -36.49
N GLY A 306 -12.97 14.47 -37.28
CA GLY A 306 -14.35 14.87 -36.97
C GLY A 306 -14.47 16.20 -36.22
N GLU A 307 -13.41 17.00 -36.14
CA GLU A 307 -13.43 18.28 -35.41
C GLU A 307 -14.55 19.24 -35.90
N ASN A 308 -14.87 19.20 -37.19
CA ASN A 308 -15.89 20.06 -37.80
C ASN A 308 -17.31 19.51 -37.65
N ASN A 309 -17.48 18.28 -37.16
CA ASN A 309 -18.79 17.68 -36.91
C ASN A 309 -19.36 18.20 -35.56
N CYS A 310 -19.28 19.50 -35.28
CA CYS A 310 -19.77 20.06 -34.04
C CYS A 310 -20.22 21.52 -34.19
N TYR A 311 -21.10 21.97 -33.30
CA TYR A 311 -21.65 23.31 -33.37
C TYR A 311 -20.61 24.39 -33.07
N GLY A 312 -19.65 24.12 -32.18
CA GLY A 312 -18.60 25.09 -31.86
C GLY A 312 -17.64 25.43 -33.00
N LYS A 313 -17.67 24.66 -34.10
CA LYS A 313 -16.87 24.90 -35.32
C LYS A 313 -17.71 25.38 -36.51
N ASP A 314 -19.00 25.57 -36.30
CA ASP A 314 -19.91 26.02 -37.34
C ASP A 314 -19.61 27.48 -37.74
N PRO A 315 -19.59 27.86 -39.04
CA PRO A 315 -19.18 29.19 -39.47
C PRO A 315 -20.00 30.34 -38.86
N ASN A 316 -21.25 30.04 -38.48
CA ASN A 316 -22.19 30.99 -37.89
C ASN A 316 -22.48 30.68 -36.40
N ALA A 317 -21.60 29.93 -35.73
CA ALA A 317 -21.77 29.58 -34.32
C ALA A 317 -21.81 30.85 -33.45
N PRO A 318 -22.85 31.05 -32.63
CA PRO A 318 -22.85 32.13 -31.65
C PRO A 318 -21.79 31.87 -30.57
N ALA A 319 -21.32 32.93 -29.91
CA ALA A 319 -20.21 32.83 -28.94
C ALA A 319 -20.45 31.81 -27.81
N TRP A 320 -21.70 31.62 -27.36
CA TRP A 320 -22.06 30.63 -26.35
C TRP A 320 -21.91 29.19 -26.83
N ALA A 321 -21.95 28.94 -28.14
CA ALA A 321 -21.90 27.61 -28.73
C ALA A 321 -20.46 27.11 -28.95
N LEU A 322 -19.46 27.97 -28.82
CA LEU A 322 -18.05 27.64 -29.09
C LEU A 322 -17.51 26.52 -28.18
N GLY A 323 -18.15 26.27 -27.04
CA GLY A 323 -17.80 25.19 -26.11
C GLY A 323 -18.31 23.80 -26.52
N TYR A 324 -19.24 23.70 -27.48
CA TYR A 324 -19.79 22.43 -27.96
C TYR A 324 -18.92 21.84 -29.07
N THR A 325 -17.74 21.36 -28.67
CA THR A 325 -16.71 20.81 -29.56
C THR A 325 -16.80 19.29 -29.68
N ALA A 326 -16.27 18.71 -30.75
CA ALA A 326 -16.33 17.27 -31.00
C ALA A 326 -15.67 16.40 -29.93
N ASN A 327 -14.64 16.90 -29.22
CA ASN A 327 -14.01 16.16 -28.11
C ASN A 327 -14.92 15.95 -26.90
N LYS A 328 -16.04 16.69 -26.80
CA LYS A 328 -17.06 16.48 -25.76
C LYS A 328 -17.71 15.11 -25.83
N LEU A 329 -17.68 14.47 -27.00
CA LEU A 329 -18.19 13.12 -27.18
C LEU A 329 -17.33 12.04 -26.48
N PHE A 330 -16.12 12.39 -26.02
CA PHE A 330 -15.13 11.44 -25.52
C PHE A 330 -14.32 12.01 -24.34
N ASP A 331 -14.89 12.94 -23.57
CA ASP A 331 -14.21 13.55 -22.42
C ASP A 331 -14.58 12.90 -21.08
N GLY A 332 -15.56 11.99 -21.07
CA GLY A 332 -16.02 11.27 -19.89
C GLY A 332 -16.84 12.13 -18.92
N ILE A 333 -17.27 13.32 -19.34
CA ILE A 333 -18.00 14.27 -18.51
C ILE A 333 -19.51 14.17 -18.79
N LEU A 334 -20.25 13.65 -17.80
CA LEU A 334 -21.71 13.55 -17.84
C LEU A 334 -22.36 14.67 -17.00
N THR A 335 -22.08 15.93 -17.33
CA THR A 335 -22.68 17.09 -16.67
C THR A 335 -23.48 17.95 -17.63
N ALA A 336 -24.43 18.71 -17.08
CA ALA A 336 -25.26 19.60 -17.87
C ALA A 336 -24.45 20.70 -18.57
N GLY A 337 -24.60 20.85 -19.89
CA GLY A 337 -23.83 21.80 -20.70
C GLY A 337 -22.47 21.27 -21.15
N GLY A 338 -22.13 20.02 -20.80
CA GLY A 338 -20.91 19.33 -21.23
C GLY A 338 -21.07 18.53 -22.52
N GLU A 339 -22.27 18.51 -23.13
CA GLU A 339 -22.56 17.62 -24.25
C GLU A 339 -21.85 17.98 -25.56
N TRP A 340 -21.80 17.03 -26.49
CA TRP A 340 -21.53 17.32 -27.89
C TRP A 340 -22.84 17.67 -28.61
N ILE A 341 -22.79 18.70 -29.47
CA ILE A 341 -23.89 19.12 -30.35
C ILE A 341 -23.39 19.11 -31.78
N SER A 342 -24.14 18.50 -32.70
CA SER A 342 -23.82 18.46 -34.13
C SER A 342 -23.79 19.86 -34.75
N SER A 343 -23.04 20.04 -35.85
CA SER A 343 -23.00 21.31 -36.60
C SER A 343 -24.37 21.70 -37.19
N TRP A 344 -24.50 22.98 -37.55
CA TRP A 344 -25.71 23.62 -38.08
C TRP A 344 -25.36 24.45 -39.33
N ASP A 345 -24.68 23.87 -40.33
CA ASP A 345 -24.25 24.64 -41.52
C ASP A 345 -25.43 24.93 -42.48
N ASN A 346 -26.41 25.73 -42.04
CA ASN A 346 -27.59 26.27 -42.76
C ASN A 346 -28.26 25.32 -43.78
N GLY A 347 -28.19 24.01 -43.54
CA GLY A 347 -28.58 22.93 -44.45
C GLY A 347 -28.59 21.57 -43.74
N PRO A 348 -29.02 20.50 -44.43
CA PRO A 348 -29.08 19.16 -43.85
C PRO A 348 -27.69 18.66 -43.47
N ILE A 349 -27.54 18.13 -42.26
CA ILE A 349 -26.30 17.51 -41.79
C ILE A 349 -25.99 16.30 -42.66
N SER A 350 -24.75 16.21 -43.14
CA SER A 350 -24.29 15.07 -43.91
C SER A 350 -24.02 13.88 -42.99
N PHE A 351 -24.56 12.73 -43.36
CA PHE A 351 -24.31 11.45 -42.70
C PHE A 351 -23.64 10.47 -43.67
N PRO A 352 -22.83 9.52 -43.18
CA PRO A 352 -22.48 9.32 -41.77
C PRO A 352 -21.54 10.41 -41.20
N MET A 353 -21.67 10.72 -39.91
CA MET A 353 -20.68 11.54 -39.18
C MET A 353 -19.63 10.62 -38.56
N THR A 354 -18.36 10.90 -38.83
CA THR A 354 -17.24 10.09 -38.35
C THR A 354 -16.40 10.88 -37.35
N PHE A 355 -16.02 10.21 -36.27
CA PHE A 355 -15.06 10.68 -35.28
C PHE A 355 -13.98 9.63 -35.11
N VAL A 356 -12.73 10.06 -35.04
CA VAL A 356 -11.60 9.18 -34.72
C VAL A 356 -10.89 9.74 -33.51
N VAL A 357 -10.60 8.88 -32.53
CA VAL A 357 -9.90 9.25 -31.29
C VAL A 357 -8.75 8.31 -31.00
N ASP A 358 -7.69 8.86 -30.41
CA ASP A 358 -6.62 8.12 -29.74
C ASP A 358 -6.94 8.00 -28.25
N MET A 359 -7.13 6.77 -27.77
CA MET A 359 -7.39 6.48 -26.35
C MET A 359 -6.12 6.52 -25.48
N GLY A 360 -4.96 6.82 -26.07
CA GLY A 360 -3.66 6.94 -25.42
C GLY A 360 -2.96 5.60 -25.16
N LYS A 361 -3.72 4.53 -24.96
CA LYS A 361 -3.23 3.16 -24.82
C LYS A 361 -4.24 2.15 -25.39
N ALA A 362 -3.78 0.93 -25.63
CA ALA A 362 -4.66 -0.16 -26.03
C ALA A 362 -5.73 -0.41 -24.97
N ARG A 363 -6.96 -0.67 -25.42
CA ARG A 363 -8.14 -1.00 -24.64
C ARG A 363 -8.86 -2.19 -25.25
N VAL A 364 -9.56 -2.93 -24.40
CA VAL A 364 -10.61 -3.87 -24.82
C VAL A 364 -11.93 -3.35 -24.29
N PHE A 365 -12.99 -3.40 -25.10
CA PHE A 365 -14.36 -3.10 -24.68
C PHE A 365 -15.16 -4.41 -24.61
N THR A 366 -15.71 -4.72 -23.44
CA THR A 366 -16.73 -5.78 -23.29
C THR A 366 -18.13 -5.23 -23.57
N LYS A 367 -18.33 -3.92 -23.37
CA LYS A 367 -19.56 -3.20 -23.70
C LYS A 367 -19.26 -1.72 -23.96
N PHE A 368 -19.99 -1.08 -24.87
CA PHE A 368 -19.99 0.37 -24.98
C PHE A 368 -21.14 0.98 -24.17
N LEU A 369 -20.94 2.20 -23.70
CA LEU A 369 -21.88 2.99 -22.93
C LEU A 369 -22.05 4.32 -23.66
N ILE A 370 -23.21 4.49 -24.30
CA ILE A 370 -23.52 5.69 -25.09
C ILE A 370 -24.52 6.52 -24.29
N SER A 371 -24.12 7.74 -23.93
CA SER A 371 -24.94 8.60 -23.09
C SER A 371 -25.62 9.68 -23.92
N ASP A 372 -26.92 9.86 -23.67
CA ASP A 372 -27.72 10.92 -24.27
C ASP A 372 -27.77 12.16 -23.41
N TYR A 373 -27.95 13.29 -24.08
CA TYR A 373 -28.26 14.55 -23.43
C TYR A 373 -29.74 14.93 -23.61
N THR A 374 -30.33 15.50 -22.56
CA THR A 374 -31.74 15.30 -22.18
C THR A 374 -32.75 16.26 -22.79
N THR A 375 -32.27 17.20 -23.60
CA THR A 375 -33.10 18.22 -24.24
C THR A 375 -33.67 17.67 -25.54
N HIS A 376 -34.85 18.16 -25.96
CA HIS A 376 -35.64 17.70 -27.12
C HIS A 376 -34.98 17.82 -28.51
N GLN A 377 -33.66 17.76 -28.62
CA GLN A 377 -32.93 17.85 -29.88
C GLN A 377 -32.58 16.47 -30.41
N GLY A 378 -32.88 16.22 -31.69
CA GLY A 378 -32.92 14.93 -32.40
C GLY A 378 -31.98 13.82 -31.91
N ASN A 379 -32.41 12.57 -32.03
CA ASN A 379 -31.74 11.45 -31.39
C ASN A 379 -30.83 10.70 -32.36
N TYR A 380 -29.59 10.44 -31.98
CA TYR A 380 -28.68 9.54 -32.70
C TYR A 380 -28.73 8.18 -32.06
N ARG A 381 -29.04 7.12 -32.80
CA ARG A 381 -29.18 5.77 -32.22
C ARG A 381 -28.56 4.66 -33.05
N GLU A 382 -28.24 4.94 -34.30
CA GLU A 382 -27.62 3.97 -35.20
C GLU A 382 -26.16 4.31 -35.36
N TYR A 383 -25.30 3.39 -34.93
CA TYR A 383 -23.86 3.61 -34.90
C TYR A 383 -23.09 2.45 -35.50
N GLU A 384 -21.88 2.75 -35.95
CA GLU A 384 -20.82 1.75 -36.12
C GLU A 384 -19.63 2.20 -35.27
N ILE A 385 -19.04 1.26 -34.54
CA ILE A 385 -17.86 1.49 -33.71
C ILE A 385 -16.79 0.53 -34.18
N TYR A 386 -15.62 1.10 -34.47
CA TYR A 386 -14.46 0.34 -34.91
C TYR A 386 -13.29 0.60 -33.99
N ILE A 387 -12.43 -0.41 -33.86
CA ILE A 387 -11.18 -0.33 -33.10
C ILE A 387 -10.01 -0.67 -34.03
N ALA A 388 -8.89 0.01 -33.83
CA ALA A 388 -7.63 -0.27 -34.50
C ALA A 388 -6.46 -0.18 -33.52
N ASP A 389 -5.45 -1.02 -33.73
CA ASP A 389 -4.19 -0.97 -32.97
C ASP A 389 -3.29 0.20 -33.42
N LYS A 390 -3.27 0.46 -34.73
CA LYS A 390 -2.46 1.51 -35.36
C LYS A 390 -3.35 2.44 -36.18
N TYR A 391 -3.11 3.74 -36.05
CA TYR A 391 -3.74 4.76 -36.88
C TYR A 391 -2.79 5.22 -37.99
N ASN A 392 -3.29 5.24 -39.22
CA ASN A 392 -2.54 5.57 -40.43
C ASN A 392 -3.42 6.38 -41.41
N GLY A 393 -4.25 7.27 -40.86
CA GLY A 393 -5.24 8.05 -41.60
C GLY A 393 -6.18 7.15 -42.42
N ALA A 394 -6.38 7.49 -43.70
CA ALA A 394 -7.24 6.74 -44.62
C ALA A 394 -6.84 5.26 -44.82
N SER A 395 -5.57 4.91 -44.56
CA SER A 395 -5.07 3.52 -44.71
C SER A 395 -5.23 2.67 -43.45
N THR A 396 -5.83 3.22 -42.39
CA THR A 396 -6.06 2.52 -41.12
C THR A 396 -6.90 1.26 -41.35
N GLN A 397 -6.41 0.12 -40.84
CA GLN A 397 -7.16 -1.14 -40.86
C GLN A 397 -8.06 -1.19 -39.63
N TRP A 398 -9.36 -0.99 -39.86
CA TRP A 398 -10.38 -0.93 -38.82
C TRP A 398 -11.09 -2.28 -38.66
N THR A 399 -11.26 -2.73 -37.43
CA THR A 399 -12.15 -3.86 -37.10
C THR A 399 -13.47 -3.31 -36.59
N LEU A 400 -14.59 -3.72 -37.18
CA LEU A 400 -15.92 -3.39 -36.67
C LEU A 400 -16.16 -4.17 -35.38
N VAL A 401 -16.43 -3.48 -34.27
CA VAL A 401 -16.62 -4.11 -32.96
C VAL A 401 -18.05 -4.02 -32.44
N ALA A 402 -18.82 -3.01 -32.88
CA ALA A 402 -20.23 -2.86 -32.53
C ALA A 402 -20.96 -2.10 -33.64
N ASP A 403 -22.18 -2.54 -33.96
CA ASP A 403 -23.06 -1.86 -34.92
C ASP A 403 -24.53 -2.16 -34.62
N GLY A 404 -25.39 -1.31 -35.14
CA GLY A 404 -26.84 -1.45 -35.05
C GLY A 404 -27.50 -0.26 -34.39
N LYS A 405 -28.73 -0.49 -33.95
CA LYS A 405 -29.60 0.52 -33.37
C LYS A 405 -29.75 0.28 -31.88
N ARG A 406 -29.37 1.24 -31.04
CA ARG A 406 -29.57 1.14 -29.58
C ARG A 406 -31.03 1.37 -29.19
N ASP A 407 -31.39 0.92 -27.99
CA ASP A 407 -32.69 1.19 -27.38
C ASP A 407 -32.92 2.68 -27.08
N PHE A 408 -34.18 3.04 -26.81
CA PHE A 408 -34.57 4.39 -26.42
C PHE A 408 -35.59 4.33 -25.28
N LYS A 409 -35.26 4.96 -24.16
CA LYS A 409 -36.10 4.97 -22.95
C LYS A 409 -37.04 6.19 -22.91
N GLY A 410 -37.13 6.96 -23.98
CA GLY A 410 -37.87 8.22 -24.01
C GLY A 410 -37.04 9.41 -23.52
N TRP A 411 -37.65 10.59 -23.56
CA TRP A 411 -37.05 11.81 -23.00
C TRP A 411 -37.28 11.86 -21.49
N THR A 412 -36.25 11.57 -20.71
CA THR A 412 -36.32 11.44 -19.25
C THR A 412 -36.03 12.74 -18.50
N GLY A 413 -35.46 13.75 -19.17
CA GLY A 413 -35.03 15.01 -18.55
C GLY A 413 -33.71 14.90 -17.75
N THR A 414 -33.15 13.70 -17.60
CA THR A 414 -31.87 13.40 -16.92
C THR A 414 -30.95 12.59 -17.84
N ILE A 415 -29.63 12.79 -17.73
CA ILE A 415 -28.66 12.11 -18.62
C ILE A 415 -28.89 10.61 -18.49
N GLU A 416 -29.04 9.94 -19.63
CA GLU A 416 -29.35 8.52 -19.68
C GLU A 416 -28.23 7.81 -20.43
N THR A 417 -27.65 6.80 -19.81
CA THR A 417 -26.61 5.97 -20.40
C THR A 417 -27.21 4.67 -20.89
N TYR A 418 -26.90 4.33 -22.14
CA TYR A 418 -27.39 3.14 -22.82
C TYR A 418 -26.27 2.15 -23.04
N ASP A 419 -26.56 0.91 -22.69
CA ASP A 419 -25.74 -0.22 -23.07
C ASP A 419 -25.75 -0.39 -24.58
N TYR A 420 -24.56 -0.50 -25.17
CA TYR A 420 -24.37 -0.77 -26.57
C TYR A 420 -23.49 -2.01 -26.74
N PRO A 421 -24.08 -3.16 -27.10
CA PRO A 421 -23.37 -4.45 -27.09
C PRO A 421 -22.19 -4.49 -28.05
N VAL A 422 -21.08 -5.07 -27.59
CA VAL A 422 -19.92 -5.39 -28.41
C VAL A 422 -20.15 -6.75 -29.07
N LYS A 423 -19.95 -6.83 -30.39
CA LYS A 423 -20.04 -8.06 -31.19
C LYS A 423 -18.69 -8.77 -31.31
N THR A 424 -17.60 -8.01 -31.28
CA THR A 424 -16.23 -8.54 -31.36
C THR A 424 -15.34 -7.77 -30.40
N MET A 425 -14.80 -8.47 -29.40
CA MET A 425 -13.90 -7.88 -28.41
C MET A 425 -12.47 -7.97 -28.94
N ILE A 426 -11.85 -6.83 -29.22
CA ILE A 426 -10.44 -6.78 -29.65
C ILE A 426 -9.65 -5.77 -28.82
N ALA A 427 -8.35 -6.00 -28.71
CA ALA A 427 -7.44 -4.98 -28.19
C ALA A 427 -7.06 -3.98 -29.28
N GLY A 428 -7.21 -2.69 -28.99
CA GLY A 428 -6.70 -1.61 -29.85
C GLY A 428 -6.70 -0.25 -29.16
N ARG A 429 -5.92 0.69 -29.70
CA ARG A 429 -5.68 2.02 -29.12
C ARG A 429 -6.55 3.12 -29.71
N TYR A 430 -6.97 2.95 -30.95
CA TYR A 430 -7.75 3.96 -31.68
C TYR A 430 -9.19 3.49 -31.81
N LEU A 431 -10.12 4.43 -31.63
CA LEU A 431 -11.54 4.20 -31.77
C LEU A 431 -12.07 5.10 -32.88
N LYS A 432 -12.87 4.53 -33.78
CA LYS A 432 -13.65 5.26 -34.77
C LYS A 432 -15.13 5.07 -34.46
N PHE A 433 -15.80 6.16 -34.15
CA PHE A 433 -17.22 6.21 -33.87
C PHE A 433 -17.94 6.84 -35.05
N ILE A 434 -18.95 6.15 -35.57
CA ILE A 434 -19.73 6.60 -36.71
C ILE A 434 -21.19 6.73 -36.28
N ILE A 435 -21.76 7.91 -36.47
CA ILE A 435 -23.21 8.13 -36.39
C ILE A 435 -23.77 7.98 -37.80
N LEU A 436 -24.60 6.95 -38.00
CA LEU A 436 -25.07 6.58 -39.35
C LEU A 436 -26.16 7.49 -39.87
N LYS A 437 -27.09 7.90 -39.00
CA LYS A 437 -28.22 8.78 -39.35
C LYS A 437 -28.91 9.32 -38.09
N PRO A 438 -29.68 10.41 -38.20
CA PRO A 438 -30.54 10.89 -37.12
C PRO A 438 -31.85 10.09 -37.09
N GLU A 439 -32.47 10.00 -35.92
CA GLU A 439 -33.90 9.75 -35.82
C GLU A 439 -34.63 11.10 -35.83
N ASN A 440 -35.49 11.30 -36.83
CA ASN A 440 -36.25 12.54 -37.01
C ASN A 440 -37.59 12.49 -36.25
N PRO A 441 -37.76 13.20 -35.13
CA PRO A 441 -39.10 13.60 -34.69
C PRO A 441 -39.66 14.70 -35.61
N GLN A 442 -40.98 14.73 -35.76
CA GLN A 442 -41.72 15.28 -36.91
C GLN A 442 -41.73 16.82 -37.10
N THR A 443 -40.99 17.63 -36.33
CA THR A 443 -41.00 19.12 -36.46
C THR A 443 -39.73 19.81 -35.91
N GLY A 444 -39.35 20.98 -36.44
CA GLY A 444 -38.33 21.89 -35.87
C GLY A 444 -36.91 21.71 -36.43
N ASP A 445 -35.91 22.22 -35.69
CA ASP A 445 -34.45 22.14 -35.95
C ASP A 445 -33.94 20.72 -36.30
N TYR A 446 -34.71 19.70 -35.97
CA TYR A 446 -34.37 18.27 -36.10
C TYR A 446 -34.66 17.71 -37.49
N LEU A 447 -35.45 18.41 -38.32
CA LEU A 447 -35.73 18.01 -39.72
C LEU A 447 -34.44 17.90 -40.57
N ASN A 448 -33.40 18.63 -40.17
CA ASN A 448 -32.10 18.66 -40.82
C ASN A 448 -31.08 17.70 -40.20
N GLY A 449 -31.50 16.84 -39.27
CA GLY A 449 -30.66 15.82 -38.65
C GLY A 449 -29.86 16.27 -37.43
N ARG A 450 -30.17 17.43 -36.86
CA ARG A 450 -29.50 17.97 -35.67
C ARG A 450 -29.80 17.15 -34.42
N GLY A 451 -28.79 16.92 -33.60
CA GLY A 451 -28.89 16.15 -32.37
C GLY A 451 -27.73 16.39 -31.41
N LYS A 452 -27.75 15.65 -30.30
CA LYS A 452 -26.75 15.74 -29.23
C LYS A 452 -26.42 14.37 -28.68
N LEU A 453 -25.22 14.23 -28.12
CA LEU A 453 -24.84 13.10 -27.27
C LEU A 453 -24.03 13.65 -26.09
N ALA A 454 -24.16 13.01 -24.92
CA ALA A 454 -23.40 13.40 -23.74
C ALA A 454 -21.97 12.83 -23.80
N ASP A 455 -21.79 11.53 -24.02
CA ASP A 455 -20.46 10.89 -24.06
C ASP A 455 -20.53 9.49 -24.70
N VAL A 456 -19.40 9.02 -25.21
CA VAL A 456 -19.16 7.65 -25.70
C VAL A 456 -18.01 7.06 -24.89
N GLN A 457 -18.36 6.11 -24.03
CA GLN A 457 -17.45 5.39 -23.15
C GLN A 457 -17.75 3.89 -23.22
N GLY A 458 -17.20 3.09 -22.30
CA GLY A 458 -17.52 1.68 -22.22
C GLY A 458 -17.03 1.00 -20.95
N ILE A 459 -17.21 -0.31 -20.92
CA ILE A 459 -16.72 -1.23 -19.89
C ILE A 459 -15.69 -2.15 -20.53
N GLY A 460 -14.61 -2.45 -19.81
CA GLY A 460 -13.49 -3.23 -20.31
C GLY A 460 -12.22 -3.07 -19.49
N PHE A 461 -11.06 -3.13 -20.13
CA PHE A 461 -9.75 -2.99 -19.48
C PHE A 461 -8.72 -2.24 -20.35
#